data_AF-A0A529KBV3-F1
#
_entry.id   AF-A0A529KBV3-F1
#
_cell.length_a   1.000
_cell.length_b   1.000
_cell.length_c   1.000
_cell.angle_alpha   90.00
_cell.angle_beta   90.00
_cell.angle_gamma   90.00
#
_symmetry.space_group_name_H-M   'P 1'
#
loop_
_entity.id
_entity.type
_entity.pdbx_description
1 polymer ?
#
loop_
_entity_poly.entity_id
_entity_poly.type
_entity_poly.pdbx_seq_one_letter_code
_entity_poly.pdbx_strand_id
1 'polypeptide(L)'
;WFPTRNAYTGIAAQATRNFHGIWHQFYNSPYEFVAVQQLAKWFHPNLFDDLDPDATFAEYHRRFLPIDYQPGYSVSLSDSP
;
A
#
# COMPACT_ATOMS: atom_id res chain seq x y z
N TRP A 1 -3.90 -13.91 -12.83
CA TRP A 1 -2.73 -14.23 -13.67
C TRP A 1 -1.42 -13.70 -13.08
N PHE A 2 -1.38 -12.48 -12.51
CA PHE A 2 -0.14 -11.96 -11.92
C PHE A 2 0.42 -12.84 -10.78
N PRO A 3 -0.39 -13.30 -9.80
CA PRO A 3 0.09 -14.19 -8.73
C PRO A 3 0.43 -15.61 -9.18
N THR A 4 0.18 -15.95 -10.44
CA THR A 4 0.37 -17.29 -11.02
C THR A 4 1.48 -17.32 -12.07
N ARG A 5 2.30 -16.26 -12.18
CA ARG A 5 3.50 -16.27 -13.03
C ARG A 5 4.55 -17.22 -12.43
N ASN A 6 5.31 -17.90 -13.28
CA ASN A 6 6.33 -18.87 -12.86
C ASN A 6 7.31 -18.34 -11.80
N ALA A 7 7.66 -17.05 -11.86
CA ALA A 7 8.56 -16.41 -10.89
C ALA A 7 7.99 -16.35 -9.45
N TYR A 8 6.69 -16.55 -9.29
CA TYR A 8 5.98 -16.49 -8.00
C TYR A 8 5.40 -17.84 -7.58
N THR A 9 5.67 -18.92 -8.32
CA THR A 9 5.15 -20.25 -7.98
C THR A 9 5.85 -20.82 -6.76
N GLY A 10 5.08 -21.30 -5.78
CA GLY A 10 5.59 -22.01 -4.60
C GLY A 10 6.13 -21.12 -3.47
N ILE A 11 6.03 -19.79 -3.58
CA ILE A 11 6.42 -18.87 -2.50
C ILE A 11 5.27 -18.69 -1.48
N ALA A 12 5.62 -18.33 -0.26
CA ALA A 12 4.65 -18.11 0.82
C ALA A 12 3.55 -17.09 0.44
N ALA A 13 3.92 -15.99 -0.23
CA ALA A 13 2.96 -14.97 -0.68
C ALA A 13 1.87 -15.52 -1.62
N GLN A 14 2.14 -16.59 -2.39
CA GLN A 14 1.14 -17.28 -3.20
C GLN A 14 0.15 -18.07 -2.37
N ALA A 15 0.62 -18.79 -1.36
CA ALA A 15 -0.24 -19.56 -0.47
C ALA A 15 -1.11 -18.65 0.42
N THR A 16 -0.58 -17.52 0.87
CA THR A 16 -1.25 -16.60 1.79
C THR A 16 -1.95 -15.43 1.10
N ARG A 17 -1.88 -15.34 -0.24
CA ARG A 17 -2.36 -14.20 -1.04
C ARG A 17 -1.74 -12.85 -0.64
N ASN A 18 -0.54 -12.85 -0.05
CA ASN A 18 0.17 -11.64 0.40
C ASN A 18 0.86 -10.91 -0.77
N PHE A 19 0.05 -10.48 -1.74
CA PHE A 19 0.47 -9.64 -2.86
C PHE A 19 -0.16 -8.26 -2.72
N HIS A 20 0.65 -7.23 -2.93
CA HIS A 20 0.22 -5.85 -2.81
C HIS A 20 0.50 -5.07 -4.09
N GLY A 21 -0.33 -4.08 -4.37
CA GLY A 21 -0.09 -3.03 -5.34
C GLY A 21 0.11 -1.71 -4.61
N ILE A 22 1.02 -0.89 -5.12
CA ILE A 22 1.23 0.47 -4.63
C ILE A 22 1.50 1.40 -5.81
N TRP A 23 1.05 2.64 -5.71
CA TRP A 23 1.20 3.61 -6.79
C TRP A 23 2.67 3.90 -7.07
N HIS A 24 3.07 3.68 -8.32
CA HIS A 24 4.49 3.69 -8.68
C HIS A 24 5.16 5.06 -8.48
N GLN A 25 4.43 6.16 -8.65
CA GLN A 25 4.99 7.51 -8.61
C GLN A 25 5.51 7.92 -7.22
N PHE A 26 5.19 7.18 -6.15
CA PHE A 26 5.80 7.40 -4.85
C PHE A 26 7.33 7.25 -4.85
N TYR A 27 7.92 6.58 -5.85
CA TYR A 27 9.39 6.42 -5.92
C TYR A 27 10.16 7.74 -6.15
N ASN A 28 9.49 8.77 -6.66
CA ASN A 28 10.11 10.06 -7.02
C ASN A 28 9.17 11.25 -6.76
N SER A 29 8.34 11.11 -5.73
CA SER A 29 7.38 12.12 -5.31
C SER A 29 7.71 12.49 -3.86
N PRO A 30 7.50 13.75 -3.42
CA PRO A 30 7.64 14.15 -2.02
C PRO A 30 6.58 13.53 -1.08
N TYR A 31 5.74 12.64 -1.61
CA TYR A 31 4.71 11.90 -0.88
C TYR A 31 5.19 10.48 -0.51
N GLU A 32 6.48 10.18 -0.66
CA GLU A 32 7.05 8.83 -0.45
C GLU A 32 6.84 8.32 0.98
N PHE A 33 6.69 9.22 1.95
CA PHE A 33 6.40 8.86 3.34
C PHE A 33 5.10 8.05 3.50
N VAL A 34 4.11 8.24 2.61
CA VAL A 34 2.88 7.43 2.58
C VAL A 34 3.20 5.99 2.19
N ALA A 35 4.08 5.79 1.21
CA ALA A 35 4.53 4.46 0.82
C ALA A 35 5.36 3.78 1.91
N VAL A 36 6.20 4.52 2.63
CA VAL A 36 6.94 4.00 3.79
C VAL A 36 5.98 3.51 4.87
N GLN A 37 4.95 4.30 5.20
CA GLN A 37 3.92 3.89 6.16
C GLN A 37 3.16 2.63 5.70
N GLN A 38 2.80 2.57 4.42
CA GLN A 38 2.10 1.42 3.86
C GLN A 38 2.94 0.13 3.92
N LEU A 39 4.23 0.23 3.58
CA LEU A 39 5.18 -0.89 3.68
C LEU A 39 5.35 -1.33 5.14
N ALA A 40 5.48 -0.38 6.08
CA ALA A 40 5.56 -0.68 7.51
C ALA A 40 4.34 -1.48 8.00
N LYS A 41 3.13 -1.05 7.60
CA LYS A 41 1.88 -1.75 7.95
C LYS A 41 1.80 -3.15 7.34
N TRP A 42 2.21 -3.33 6.08
CA TRP A 42 2.23 -4.66 5.46
C TRP A 42 3.24 -5.61 6.11
N PHE A 43 4.41 -5.12 6.51
CA PHE A 43 5.46 -5.96 7.09
C PHE A 43 5.21 -6.29 8.57
N HIS A 44 4.64 -5.37 9.32
CA HIS A 44 4.42 -5.52 10.76
C HIS A 44 3.01 -5.06 11.17
N PRO A 45 1.95 -5.74 10.70
CA PRO A 45 0.57 -5.28 10.89
C PRO A 45 0.15 -5.19 12.36
N ASN A 46 0.71 -6.01 13.25
CA ASN A 46 0.42 -5.94 14.69
C ASN A 46 1.17 -4.80 15.40
N LEU A 47 2.30 -4.35 14.85
CA LEU A 47 3.08 -3.24 15.42
C LEU A 47 2.52 -1.89 14.98
N PHE A 48 1.85 -1.85 13.83
CA PHE A 48 1.30 -0.65 13.19
C PHE A 48 -0.20 -0.85 12.91
N ASP A 49 -0.93 -1.40 13.87
CA ASP A 49 -2.37 -1.66 13.75
C ASP A 49 -3.16 -0.33 13.67
N ASP A 50 -2.73 0.66 14.44
CA ASP A 50 -3.25 2.03 14.53
C ASP A 50 -2.82 2.96 13.38
N LEU A 51 -1.80 2.60 12.60
CA LEU A 51 -1.29 3.41 11.49
C LEU A 51 -2.26 3.38 10.29
N ASP A 52 -2.74 4.53 9.84
CA ASP A 52 -3.54 4.65 8.61
C ASP A 52 -2.82 5.53 7.56
N PRO A 53 -2.18 4.90 6.55
CA PRO A 53 -1.50 5.64 5.48
C PRO A 53 -2.46 6.48 4.62
N ASP A 54 -3.69 6.01 4.40
CA ASP A 54 -4.68 6.72 3.60
C ASP A 54 -5.19 7.95 4.36
N ALA A 55 -5.46 7.84 5.66
CA ALA A 55 -5.80 8.99 6.50
C ALA A 55 -4.66 10.01 6.54
N THR A 56 -3.40 9.55 6.62
CA THR A 56 -2.23 10.43 6.57
C THR A 56 -2.19 11.20 5.24
N PHE A 57 -2.42 10.53 4.11
CA PHE A 57 -2.37 11.20 2.81
C PHE A 57 -3.56 12.14 2.59
N ALA A 58 -4.74 11.79 3.10
CA ALA A 58 -5.91 12.66 3.11
C ALA A 58 -5.65 13.95 3.91
N GLU A 59 -5.04 13.82 5.09
CA GLU A 59 -4.66 14.97 5.92
C GLU A 59 -3.60 15.85 5.24
N TYR A 60 -2.62 15.24 4.56
CA TYR A 60 -1.63 15.97 3.78
C TYR A 60 -2.27 16.80 2.66
N HIS A 61 -3.19 16.20 1.89
CA HIS A 61 -3.94 16.93 0.86
C HIS A 61 -4.70 18.12 1.46
N ARG A 62 -5.44 17.90 2.55
CA ARG A 62 -6.22 18.93 3.24
C ARG A 62 -5.38 20.10 3.72
N ARG A 63 -4.15 19.86 4.17
CA ARG A 63 -3.29 20.89 4.75
C ARG A 63 -2.44 21.63 3.72
N PHE A 64 -2.05 20.98 2.64
CA PHE A 64 -0.96 21.48 1.79
C PHE A 64 -1.29 21.51 0.29
N LEU A 65 -2.32 20.81 -0.18
CA LEU A 65 -2.64 20.73 -1.61
C LEU A 65 -3.97 21.41 -1.93
N PRO A 66 -4.13 22.01 -3.12
CA PRO A 66 -5.37 22.62 -3.57
C PRO A 66 -6.35 21.60 -4.19
N ILE A 67 -6.09 20.31 -4.05
CA ILE A 67 -6.87 19.21 -4.63
C ILE A 67 -7.29 18.24 -3.53
N ASP A 68 -8.51 17.72 -3.64
CA ASP A 68 -9.05 16.75 -2.70
C ASP A 68 -8.37 15.39 -2.88
N TYR A 69 -8.13 14.70 -1.75
CA TYR A 69 -7.63 13.34 -1.75
C TYR A 69 -8.63 12.36 -2.40
N GLN A 70 -8.11 11.37 -3.11
CA GLN A 70 -8.86 10.24 -3.66
C GLN A 70 -8.22 8.93 -3.20
N PRO A 71 -8.99 7.92 -2.77
CA PRO A 71 -8.42 6.65 -2.32
C PRO A 71 -7.90 5.78 -3.48
N GLY A 72 -7.17 4.71 -3.14
CA GLY A 72 -6.72 3.70 -4.09
C GLY A 72 -5.24 3.78 -4.50
N TYR A 73 -4.39 4.41 -3.68
CA TYR A 73 -2.94 4.46 -3.92
C TYR A 73 -2.21 3.17 -3.50
N SER A 74 -2.88 2.29 -2.77
CA SER A 74 -2.38 0.95 -2.42
C SER A 74 -3.54 -0.06 -2.42
N VAL A 75 -3.22 -1.34 -2.53
CA VAL A 75 -4.20 -2.44 -2.51
C VAL A 75 -3.52 -3.73 -2.07
N SER A 76 -4.23 -4.59 -1.35
CA SER A 76 -3.79 -5.97 -1.08
C SER A 76 -4.73 -6.97 -1.73
N LEU A 77 -4.19 -8.03 -2.32
CA LEU A 77 -4.99 -9.12 -2.89
C LEU A 77 -5.77 -9.89 -1.81
N SER A 78 -5.29 -9.88 -0.56
CA SER A 78 -5.99 -10.41 0.61
C SER A 78 -7.33 -9.73 0.88
N ASP A 79 -7.47 -8.47 0.48
CA ASP A 79 -8.63 -7.63 0.82
C ASP A 79 -9.74 -7.78 -0.23
N SER A 80 -9.43 -8.41 -1.37
CA SER A 80 -10.39 -8.74 -2.42
C SER A 80 -11.06 -10.09 -2.13
N PRO A 81 -12.39 -10.21 -2.33
CA PRO A 81 -13.12 -11.47 -2.12
C PRO A 81 -12.62 -12.64 -2.99
#